data_AF-A0A1D2MMY3-F1
#
_entry.id   AF-A0A1D2MMY3-F1
#
_cell.length_a   1.000
_cell.length_b   1.000
_cell.length_c   1.000
_cell.angle_alpha   90.00
_cell.angle_beta   90.00
_cell.angle_gamma   90.00
#
_symmetry.space_group_name_H-M   'P 1'
#
loop_
_entity.id
_entity.type
_entity.pdbx_description
1 polymer ?
#
loop_
_entity_poly.entity_id
_entity_poly.type
_entity_poly.pdbx_seq_one_letter_code
_entity_poly.pdbx_strand_id
1 'polypeptide(L)'
;YALLGSSGSGKTTALSCILGLRDLDEGEIKVFGVDPSEVSGQKIGFMPQDLCLYEYLTAVETLKYFGQIYGMDSNTIEESIHFLIKLLNLGDVTNVVSTLSGGQKRRYDDISFGHPIPVLETNK
;
A
#
# COMPACT_ATOMS: atom_id res chain seq x y z
N TYR A 1 -4.10 -2.67 -17.10
CA TYR A 1 -5.36 -3.45 -17.19
C TYR A 1 -6.32 -2.95 -16.12
N ALA A 2 -7.63 -3.14 -16.30
CA ALA A 2 -8.65 -2.82 -15.30
C ALA A 2 -9.67 -3.95 -15.24
N LEU A 3 -10.07 -4.36 -14.04
CA LEU A 3 -11.09 -5.39 -13.82
C LEU A 3 -12.42 -4.70 -13.49
N LEU A 4 -13.38 -4.75 -14.42
CA LEU A 4 -14.65 -4.03 -14.33
C LEU A 4 -15.83 -5.01 -14.25
N GLY A 5 -16.86 -4.63 -13.49
CA GLY A 5 -18.08 -5.45 -13.30
C GLY A 5 -18.94 -4.92 -12.16
N SER A 6 -20.21 -5.35 -12.09
CA SER A 6 -21.15 -4.97 -11.01
C SER A 6 -20.69 -5.44 -9.63
N SER A 7 -21.27 -4.89 -8.55
CA SER A 7 -21.04 -5.43 -7.20
C SER A 7 -21.43 -6.92 -7.16
N GLY A 8 -20.60 -7.75 -6.51
CA GLY A 8 -20.81 -9.20 -6.47
C GLY A 8 -20.32 -9.99 -7.70
N SER A 9 -19.77 -9.34 -8.73
CA SER A 9 -19.26 -10.03 -9.92
C SER A 9 -17.95 -10.82 -9.72
N GLY A 10 -17.46 -10.97 -8.49
CA GLY A 10 -16.25 -11.73 -8.17
C GLY A 10 -14.92 -10.99 -8.31
N LYS A 11 -14.90 -9.67 -8.54
CA LYS A 11 -13.63 -8.90 -8.71
C LYS A 11 -12.70 -9.00 -7.50
N THR A 12 -13.25 -8.77 -6.31
CA THR A 12 -12.48 -8.87 -5.07
C THR A 12 -11.99 -10.30 -4.85
N THR A 13 -12.83 -11.31 -5.15
CA THR A 13 -12.44 -12.72 -5.10
C THR A 13 -11.26 -13.01 -6.04
N ALA A 14 -11.34 -12.55 -7.29
CA ALA A 14 -10.25 -12.73 -8.25
C ALA A 14 -8.96 -12.04 -7.80
N LEU A 15 -9.05 -10.82 -7.25
CA LEU A 15 -7.89 -10.14 -6.67
C LEU A 15 -7.31 -10.91 -5.48
N SER A 16 -8.15 -11.45 -4.58
CA SER A 16 -7.68 -12.28 -3.46
C SER A 16 -6.93 -13.53 -3.94
N CYS A 17 -7.37 -14.17 -5.01
CA CYS A 17 -6.65 -15.30 -5.60
C CYS A 17 -5.31 -14.88 -6.21
N ILE A 18 -5.26 -13.74 -6.92
CA ILE A 18 -4.00 -13.20 -7.45
C ILE A 18 -3.01 -12.86 -6.34
N LEU A 19 -3.50 -12.42 -5.18
CA LEU A 19 -2.69 -12.08 -4.01
C LEU A 19 -2.30 -13.31 -3.16
N GLY A 20 -2.74 -14.52 -3.53
CA GLY A 20 -2.50 -15.73 -2.73
C GLY A 20 -3.27 -15.76 -1.40
N LEU A 21 -4.28 -14.89 -1.23
CA LEU A 21 -5.12 -14.85 -0.02
C LEU A 21 -6.28 -15.85 -0.06
N ARG A 22 -6.52 -16.47 -1.23
CA ARG A 22 -7.59 -17.44 -1.45
C ARG A 22 -7.22 -18.41 -2.56
N ASP A 23 -7.43 -19.70 -2.34
CA ASP A 23 -7.21 -20.73 -3.36
C ASP A 23 -8.26 -20.66 -4.49
N LEU A 24 -7.86 -21.09 -5.69
CA LEU A 24 -8.77 -21.29 -6.81
C LEU A 24 -9.50 -22.63 -6.64
N ASP A 25 -10.78 -22.65 -7.02
CA ASP A 25 -11.53 -23.91 -7.09
C ASP A 25 -11.02 -24.78 -8.26
N GLU A 26 -10.72 -24.15 -9.41
CA GLU A 26 -10.16 -24.78 -10.62
C GLU A 26 -9.27 -23.81 -11.40
N GLY A 27 -8.33 -24.33 -12.20
CA GLY A 27 -7.43 -23.55 -13.05
C GLY A 27 -6.07 -23.24 -12.41
N GLU A 28 -5.34 -22.29 -12.99
CA GLU A 28 -4.00 -21.89 -12.52
C GLU A 28 -3.81 -20.38 -12.69
N ILE A 29 -3.18 -19.74 -11.69
CA ILE A 29 -2.66 -18.37 -11.77
C ILE A 29 -1.14 -18.45 -11.55
N LYS A 30 -0.38 -17.68 -12.32
CA LYS A 30 1.06 -17.47 -12.06
C LYS A 30 1.33 -15.99 -11.86
N VAL A 31 1.98 -15.66 -10.75
CA VAL A 31 2.44 -14.30 -10.46
C VAL A 31 3.96 -14.33 -10.36
N PHE A 32 4.64 -13.53 -11.18
CA PHE A 32 6.10 -13.62 -11.38
C PHE A 32 6.61 -15.02 -11.76
N GLY A 33 5.78 -15.84 -12.41
CA GLY A 33 6.12 -17.19 -12.85
C GLY A 33 5.97 -18.30 -11.81
N VAL A 34 5.52 -17.97 -10.60
CA VAL A 34 5.28 -18.92 -9.50
C VAL A 34 3.81 -18.87 -9.04
N ASP A 35 3.44 -19.80 -8.16
CA ASP A 35 2.13 -19.78 -7.51
C ASP A 35 1.95 -18.50 -6.66
N PRO A 36 0.76 -17.86 -6.65
CA PRO A 36 0.50 -16.66 -5.86
C PRO A 36 0.87 -16.78 -4.38
N SER A 37 0.68 -17.95 -3.77
CA SER A 37 0.99 -18.19 -2.35
C SER A 37 2.49 -18.18 -2.05
N GLU A 38 3.34 -18.36 -3.07
CA GLU A 38 4.80 -18.35 -2.97
C GLU A 38 5.40 -16.96 -3.21
N VAL A 39 4.59 -15.99 -3.64
CA VAL A 39 5.09 -14.63 -3.90
C VAL A 39 5.32 -13.90 -2.58
N SER A 40 6.54 -13.42 -2.38
CA SER A 40 6.83 -12.50 -1.27
C SER A 40 5.92 -11.28 -1.34
N GLY A 41 5.22 -10.99 -0.24
CA GLY A 41 4.34 -9.81 -0.13
C GLY A 41 5.05 -8.47 -0.40
N GLN A 42 6.39 -8.43 -0.32
CA GLN A 42 7.19 -7.26 -0.71
C GLN A 42 7.22 -7.00 -2.22
N LYS A 43 6.75 -7.95 -3.05
CA LYS A 43 6.74 -7.79 -4.52
C LYS A 43 5.41 -7.28 -5.07
N ILE A 44 4.37 -7.18 -4.24
CA ILE A 44 3.03 -6.77 -4.67
C ILE A 44 2.50 -5.67 -3.75
N GLY A 45 2.22 -4.50 -4.30
CA GLY A 45 1.42 -3.47 -3.63
C GLY A 45 -0.07 -3.79 -3.78
N PHE A 46 -0.79 -3.82 -2.65
CA PHE A 46 -2.24 -4.02 -2.63
C PHE A 46 -2.92 -2.97 -1.76
N MET A 47 -3.93 -2.31 -2.33
CA MET A 47 -4.74 -1.32 -1.64
C MET A 47 -6.10 -1.91 -1.26
N PRO A 48 -6.38 -2.16 0.03
CA PRO A 48 -7.70 -2.60 0.45
C PRO A 48 -8.77 -1.51 0.21
N GLN A 49 -10.04 -1.92 0.25
CA GLN A 49 -11.17 -0.99 0.18
C GLN A 49 -11.29 -0.17 1.47
N ASP A 50 -11.15 -0.85 2.62
CA ASP A 50 -11.17 -0.24 3.94
C ASP A 50 -9.82 0.40 4.29
N LEU A 51 -9.87 1.48 5.05
CA LEU A 51 -8.66 2.16 5.54
C LEU A 51 -7.95 1.28 6.57
N CYS A 52 -6.65 1.16 6.43
CA CYS A 52 -5.79 0.37 7.32
C CYS A 52 -4.80 1.27 8.06
N LEU A 53 -5.33 2.37 8.64
CA LEU A 53 -4.56 3.35 9.40
C LEU A 53 -4.81 3.22 10.92
N TYR A 54 -3.75 3.43 11.70
CA TYR A 54 -3.85 3.51 13.16
C TYR A 54 -4.27 4.92 13.59
N GLU A 55 -5.44 5.03 14.20
CA GLU A 55 -6.05 6.32 14.51
C GLU A 55 -5.31 7.16 15.57
N TYR A 56 -4.43 6.53 16.35
CA TYR A 56 -3.62 7.18 17.38
C TYR A 56 -2.24 7.63 16.89
N LEU A 57 -1.81 7.21 15.70
CA LEU A 57 -0.56 7.67 15.09
C LEU A 57 -0.78 9.00 14.38
N THR A 58 0.27 9.81 14.28
CA THR A 58 0.33 10.92 13.34
C THR A 58 0.51 10.42 11.91
N ALA A 59 0.20 11.29 10.94
CA ALA A 59 0.41 10.95 9.53
C ALA A 59 1.89 10.62 9.23
N VAL A 60 2.83 11.37 9.81
CA VAL A 60 4.26 11.08 9.65
C VAL A 60 4.69 9.77 10.32
N GLU A 61 4.17 9.46 11.52
CA GLU A 61 4.46 8.19 12.20
C GLU A 61 3.90 7.00 11.42
N THR A 62 2.73 7.17 10.81
CA THR A 62 2.12 6.17 9.92
C THR A 62 3.05 5.86 8.74
N LEU A 63 3.55 6.88 8.05
CA LEU A 63 4.47 6.68 6.93
C LEU A 63 5.78 6.01 7.36
N LYS A 64 6.33 6.39 8.53
CA LYS A 64 7.52 5.76 9.09
C LYS A 64 7.29 4.29 9.45
N TYR A 65 6.15 3.99 10.08
CA TYR A 65 5.76 2.64 10.47
C TYR A 65 5.69 1.69 9.27
N PHE A 66 5.02 2.09 8.19
CA PHE A 66 4.95 1.27 6.98
C PHE A 66 6.31 1.14 6.28
N GLY A 67 7.12 2.21 6.23
CA GLY A 67 8.48 2.12 5.71
C GLY A 67 9.35 1.09 6.45
N GLN A 68 9.22 1.02 7.78
CA GLN A 68 9.91 0.01 8.60
C GLN A 68 9.39 -1.40 8.35
N ILE A 69 8.08 -1.60 8.17
CA ILE A 69 7.50 -2.90 7.79
C ILE A 69 8.07 -3.39 6.45
N TYR A 70 8.27 -2.48 5.50
CA TYR A 70 8.89 -2.80 4.22
C TYR A 70 10.41 -2.98 4.28
N GLY A 71 11.02 -2.88 5.47
CA GLY A 71 12.44 -3.12 5.66
C GLY A 71 13.34 -1.99 5.15
N MET A 72 12.80 -0.78 4.98
CA MET A 72 13.58 0.39 4.60
C MET A 72 14.40 0.89 5.80
N ASP A 73 15.62 1.37 5.56
CA ASP A 73 16.41 2.03 6.60
C ASP A 73 15.86 3.42 6.91
N SER A 74 16.19 3.93 8.10
CA SER A 74 15.65 5.20 8.58
C SER A 74 15.96 6.39 7.67
N ASN A 75 17.13 6.45 7.04
CA ASN A 75 17.46 7.59 6.17
C ASN A 75 16.59 7.56 4.91
N THR A 76 16.47 6.39 4.29
CA THR A 76 15.63 6.21 3.10
C THR A 76 14.15 6.53 3.40
N ILE A 77 13.65 6.16 4.59
CA ILE A 77 12.29 6.50 5.03
C ILE A 77 12.12 8.02 5.11
N GLU A 78 13.01 8.73 5.79
CA GLU A 78 12.91 10.19 5.94
C GLU A 78 12.98 10.89 4.58
N GLU A 79 13.90 10.47 3.69
CA GLU A 79 14.02 11.02 2.33
C GLU A 79 12.74 10.80 1.51
N SER A 80 12.18 9.59 1.57
CA SER A 80 10.95 9.24 0.86
C SER A 80 9.76 10.03 1.38
N ILE A 81 9.64 10.19 2.71
CA ILE A 81 8.60 11.01 3.34
C ILE A 81 8.73 12.47 2.90
N HIS A 82 9.93 13.05 2.96
CA HIS A 82 10.17 14.42 2.51
C HIS A 82 9.80 14.62 1.04
N PHE A 83 10.18 13.67 0.18
CA PHE A 83 9.83 13.67 -1.23
C PHE A 83 8.31 13.62 -1.44
N LEU A 84 7.62 12.69 -0.78
CA LEU A 84 6.17 12.51 -0.90
C LEU A 84 5.36 13.69 -0.37
N ILE A 85 5.76 14.28 0.75
CA ILE A 85 5.14 15.49 1.29
C ILE A 85 5.16 16.60 0.26
N LYS A 86 6.31 16.79 -0.42
CA LYS A 86 6.49 17.82 -1.45
C LYS A 86 5.74 17.47 -2.74
N LEU A 87 5.84 16.24 -3.22
CA LEU A 87 5.24 15.78 -4.46
C LEU A 87 3.71 15.83 -4.42
N LEU A 88 3.13 15.35 -3.31
CA LEU A 88 1.68 15.19 -3.15
C LEU A 88 1.02 16.33 -2.37
N ASN A 89 1.83 17.32 -1.96
CA ASN A 89 1.40 18.48 -1.17
C ASN A 89 0.54 18.05 0.04
N LEU A 90 1.08 17.17 0.89
CA LEU A 90 0.33 16.50 1.97
C LEU A 90 -0.09 17.42 3.13
N GLY A 91 0.40 18.65 3.15
CA GLY A 91 0.10 19.62 4.19
C GLY A 91 0.75 19.23 5.52
N ASP A 92 0.06 19.48 6.63
CA ASP A 92 0.58 19.21 7.97
C ASP A 92 0.48 17.73 8.34
N VAL A 93 1.65 17.08 8.35
CA VAL A 93 1.83 15.65 8.68
C VAL A 93 1.94 15.36 10.18
N THR A 94 1.91 16.40 11.03
CA THR A 94 1.98 16.24 12.49
C THR A 94 0.64 15.95 13.13
N ASN A 95 -0.45 16.09 12.36
CA ASN A 95 -1.79 15.77 12.82
C ASN A 95 -1.96 14.26 13.06
N VAL A 96 -2.68 13.94 14.13
CA VAL A 96 -3.10 12.57 14.46
C VAL A 96 -4.10 12.10 13.41
N VAL A 97 -4.00 10.85 12.96
CA VAL A 97 -4.84 10.28 11.91
C VAL A 97 -6.33 10.46 12.23
N SER A 98 -6.74 10.27 13.48
CA SER A 98 -8.13 10.49 13.93
C SER A 98 -8.69 11.88 13.61
N THR A 99 -7.85 12.92 13.56
CA THR A 99 -8.29 14.30 13.28
C THR A 99 -8.32 14.64 11.79
N LEU A 100 -7.86 13.74 10.92
CA LEU A 100 -7.85 13.94 9.48
C LEU A 100 -9.23 13.71 8.87
N SER A 101 -9.56 14.47 7.82
CA SER A 101 -10.74 14.20 6.99
C SER A 101 -10.64 12.83 6.31
N GLY A 102 -11.77 12.23 5.94
CA GLY A 102 -11.79 10.95 5.24
C GLY A 102 -10.94 10.93 3.96
N GLY A 103 -10.93 12.05 3.21
CA GLY A 103 -10.08 12.19 2.02
C GLY A 103 -8.58 12.27 2.33
N GLN A 104 -8.20 12.90 3.46
CA GLN A 104 -6.82 12.89 3.93
C GLN A 104 -6.41 11.50 4.41
N LYS A 105 -7.25 10.84 5.23
CA LYS A 105 -7.01 9.45 5.66
C LYS A 105 -6.79 8.55 4.44
N ARG A 106 -7.66 8.61 3.43
CA ARG A 106 -7.51 7.83 2.20
C ARG A 106 -6.18 8.09 1.49
N ARG A 107 -5.76 9.35 1.40
CA ARG A 107 -4.48 9.69 0.75
C ARG A 107 -3.27 9.12 1.49
N TYR A 108 -3.25 9.18 2.82
CA TYR A 108 -2.15 8.61 3.61
C TYR A 108 -2.15 7.08 3.54
N ASP A 109 -3.33 6.46 3.60
CA ASP A 109 -3.50 5.01 3.38
C ASP A 109 -2.98 4.61 1.98
N ASP A 110 -3.34 5.38 0.95
CA ASP A 110 -2.91 5.14 -0.42
C ASP A 110 -1.37 5.16 -0.58
N ILE A 111 -0.70 6.05 0.16
CA ILE A 111 0.76 6.16 0.17
C ILE A 111 1.41 5.03 0.96
N SER A 112 0.81 4.66 2.09
CA SER A 112 1.32 3.61 2.98
C SER A 112 1.30 2.22 2.35
N PHE A 113 0.33 1.91 1.48
CA PHE A 113 0.21 0.59 0.83
C PHE A 113 0.70 0.56 -0.62
N GLY A 114 1.06 1.70 -1.20
CA GLY A 114 1.71 1.78 -2.50
C GLY A 114 3.14 1.27 -2.41
N HIS A 115 3.36 -0.05 -2.47
CA HIS A 115 4.69 -0.63 -2.48
C HIS A 115 5.39 -0.42 -3.85
N PRO A 116 6.68 -0.06 -3.87
CA PRO A 116 7.41 0.55 -2.75
C PRO A 116 6.93 2.01 -2.59
N ILE A 117 6.85 2.50 -1.33
CA ILE A 117 6.83 3.95 -1.06
C ILE A 117 7.93 4.51 -1.95
N PRO A 118 7.64 5.39 -2.93
CA PRO A 118 8.54 5.64 -4.04
C PRO A 118 9.90 6.08 -3.49
N VAL A 119 10.79 5.10 -3.42
CA VAL A 119 12.17 5.31 -3.06
C VAL A 119 12.73 5.95 -4.31
N LEU A 120 13.37 7.10 -4.16
CA LEU A 120 14.22 7.60 -5.21
C LEU A 120 15.25 6.49 -5.47
N GLU A 121 15.09 5.75 -6.55
CA GLU A 121 16.21 5.03 -7.15
C GLU A 121 17.19 6.14 -7.54
N THR A 122 18.08 6.49 -6.61
CA THR A 122 19.34 7.12 -6.97
C THR A 122 20.07 6.07 -7.79
N ASN A 123 19.83 6.12 -9.11
CA ASN A 123 20.62 5.44 -10.13
C ASN A 123 22.09 5.53 -9.73
N LYS A 124 22.70 4.38 -9.47
CA LYS A 124 24.12 4.18 -9.71
C LYS A 124 24.29 3.71 -11.14
#